data_AF-U2Q1F0-F1
#
_entry.id   AF-U2Q1F0-F1
#
_cell.length_a   1.000
_cell.length_b   1.000
_cell.length_c   1.000
_cell.angle_alpha   90.00
_cell.angle_beta   90.00
_cell.angle_gamma   90.00
#
_symmetry.space_group_name_H-M   'P 1'
#
loop_
_entity.id
_entity.type
_entity.pdbx_description
1 polymer ?
#
loop_
_entity_poly.entity_id
_entity_poly.type
_entity_poly.pdbx_seq_one_letter_code
_entity_poly.pdbx_strand_id
1 'polypeptide(L)' 'MEIETRYVYIGKNIDLPDVRLNKSGIYFGEKVEEIRKKYPLLEKLLIKADDLPFAEKNEILLEQLTDELLESVKGENDGV' A
#
# COMPACT_ATOMS: atom_id res chain seq x y z
N MET A 1 -9.66 24.92 3.91
CA MET A 1 -9.96 23.50 3.72
C MET A 1 -8.65 22.79 3.65
N GLU A 2 -8.34 21.94 4.62
CA GLU A 2 -7.23 21.01 4.49
C GLU A 2 -7.61 20.02 3.39
N ILE A 3 -6.84 20.03 2.30
CA ILE A 3 -7.01 19.02 1.26
C ILE A 3 -6.43 17.75 1.86
N GLU A 4 -7.30 16.79 2.21
CA GLU A 4 -6.84 15.48 2.66
C GLU A 4 -5.97 14.85 1.58
N THR A 5 -4.73 14.48 1.95
CA THR A 5 -3.78 13.83 1.06
C THR A 5 -4.40 12.56 0.49
N ARG A 6 -4.36 12.44 -0.83
CA ARG A 6 -4.94 11.31 -1.57
C ARG A 6 -3.84 10.34 -1.92
N TYR A 7 -4.07 9.07 -1.66
CA TYR A 7 -3.16 7.99 -2.02
C TYR A 7 -3.84 7.05 -3.00
N VAL A 8 -3.07 6.57 -3.97
CA VAL A 8 -3.47 5.57 -4.94
C VAL A 8 -2.68 4.31 -4.66
N TYR A 9 -3.39 3.20 -4.46
CA TYR A 9 -2.76 1.90 -4.32
C TYR A 9 -2.50 1.29 -5.71
N ILE A 10 -1.24 0.95 -5.99
CA ILE A 10 -0.80 0.49 -7.32
C ILE A 10 -0.44 -1.00 -7.37
N GLY A 11 -0.49 -1.72 -6.24
CA GLY A 11 -0.28 -3.16 -6.17
C GLY A 11 -1.51 -3.98 -6.62
N LYS A 12 -1.42 -5.30 -6.46
CA LYS A 12 -2.59 -6.20 -6.64
C LYS A 12 -3.49 -6.20 -5.41
N ASN A 13 -4.75 -6.60 -5.57
CA ASN A 13 -5.71 -6.63 -4.46
C ASN A 13 -5.18 -7.46 -3.29
N ILE A 14 -5.21 -6.89 -2.08
CA ILE A 14 -4.80 -7.57 -0.85
C ILE A 14 -5.75 -7.28 0.30
N ASP A 15 -5.85 -8.26 1.19
CA ASP A 15 -6.50 -8.16 2.49
C ASP A 15 -5.42 -8.27 3.57
N LEU A 16 -5.08 -7.13 4.16
CA LEU A 16 -4.26 -7.06 5.37
C LEU A 16 -5.18 -7.11 6.60
N PRO A 17 -4.65 -7.49 7.79
CA PRO A 17 -5.44 -7.57 9.02
C PRO A 17 -6.28 -6.32 9.34
N ASP A 18 -5.75 -5.12 9.07
CA ASP A 18 -6.41 -3.85 9.43
C ASP A 18 -7.04 -3.13 8.22
N VAL A 19 -6.75 -3.56 6.99
CA VAL A 19 -7.16 -2.86 5.77
C VAL A 19 -7.26 -3.76 4.55
N ARG A 20 -8.28 -3.52 3.73
CA ARG A 20 -8.36 -4.05 2.37
C ARG A 20 -7.91 -3.02 1.35
N LEU A 21 -6.92 -3.38 0.54
CA LEU A 21 -6.38 -2.53 -0.53
C LEU A 21 -6.73 -3.14 -1.90
N ASN A 22 -7.38 -2.35 -2.76
CA ASN A 22 -7.77 -2.76 -4.10
C ASN A 22 -6.89 -2.01 -5.11
N LYS A 23 -6.46 -2.70 -6.18
CA LYS A 23 -5.69 -2.14 -7.30
C LYS A 23 -6.40 -0.90 -7.82
N SER A 24 -5.65 0.19 -7.96
CA SER A 24 -6.15 1.52 -8.35
C SER A 24 -7.17 2.15 -7.39
N GLY A 25 -7.29 1.61 -6.17
CA GLY A 25 -8.12 2.18 -5.12
C GLY A 25 -7.54 3.50 -4.61
N ILE A 26 -8.41 4.44 -4.29
CA ILE A 26 -8.06 5.75 -3.75
C ILE A 26 -8.38 5.78 -2.25
N TYR A 27 -7.41 6.19 -1.45
CA TYR A 27 -7.47 6.21 0.01
C TYR A 27 -7.09 7.59 0.54
N PHE A 28 -7.64 7.97 1.70
CA PHE A 28 -7.56 9.33 2.23
C PHE A 28 -7.31 9.34 3.74
N GLY A 29 -6.72 10.43 4.22
CA GLY A 29 -6.70 10.79 5.63
C GLY A 29 -5.65 10.07 6.47
N GLU A 30 -5.70 10.33 7.78
CA GLU A 30 -4.72 9.89 8.77
C GLU A 30 -4.56 8.36 8.81
N LYS A 31 -5.65 7.62 8.57
CA LYS A 31 -5.66 6.16 8.57
C LYS A 31 -4.68 5.57 7.56
N VAL A 32 -4.48 6.22 6.41
CA VAL A 32 -3.50 5.76 5.40
C VAL A 32 -2.07 5.92 5.92
N GLU A 33 -1.78 7.04 6.59
CA GLU A 33 -0.47 7.29 7.17
C GLU A 33 -0.14 6.31 8.30
N GLU A 34 -1.12 5.97 9.13
CA GLU A 34 -0.96 4.94 10.18
C GLU A 34 -0.66 3.56 9.59
N ILE A 35 -1.41 3.16 8.56
CA ILE A 35 -1.21 1.90 7.85
C ILE A 35 0.16 1.85 7.18
N ARG A 36 0.62 2.95 6.54
CA ARG A 36 1.94 3.05 5.92
C ARG A 36 3.08 2.92 6.94
N LYS A 37 2.89 3.39 8.18
CA LYS A 37 3.86 3.18 9.28
C LYS A 37 3.90 1.72 9.74
N LYS A 38 2.74 1.04 9.78
CA LYS A 38 2.66 -0.37 10.19
C LYS A 38 3.25 -1.31 9.13
N TYR A 39 3.07 -0.98 7.86
CA TYR A 39 3.55 -1.78 6.73
C TYR A 39 4.49 -0.95 5.85
N PRO A 40 5.81 -0.91 6.13
CA PRO A 40 6.75 -0.06 5.41
C PRO A 40 6.75 -0.28 3.88
N LEU A 41 6.47 -1.50 3.42
CA LEU A 41 6.36 -1.82 1.99
C LEU A 41 5.19 -1.09 1.30
N LEU A 42 4.16 -0.69 2.06
CA LEU A 42 3.08 0.12 1.52
C LEU A 42 3.54 1.53 1.12
N GLU A 43 4.65 2.04 1.61
CA GLU A 43 5.20 3.32 1.11
C GLU A 43 5.45 3.28 -0.40
N LYS A 44 5.87 2.12 -0.93
CA LYS A 44 6.12 1.90 -2.35
C LYS A 44 4.87 1.57 -3.16
N LEU A 45 3.80 1.12 -2.48
CA LEU A 45 2.56 0.65 -3.12
C LEU A 45 1.39 1.64 -2.97
N LEU A 46 1.44 2.54 -2.00
CA LEU A 46 0.50 3.65 -1.78
C LEU A 46 1.20 4.97 -2.13
N ILE A 47 0.98 5.42 -3.35
CA ILE A 47 1.61 6.63 -3.90
C ILE A 47 0.66 7.80 -3.75
N LYS A 48 1.16 8.99 -3.43
CA LYS A 48 0.33 10.19 -3.44
C LYS A 48 -0.22 10.41 -4.85
N ALA A 49 -1.48 10.82 -4.96
CA ALA A 49 -2.12 11.02 -6.27
C ALA A 49 -1.34 12.01 -7.16
N ASP A 50 -0.72 13.03 -6.55
CA ASP A 50 0.12 14.01 -7.23
C ASP A 50 1.42 13.41 -7.79
N ASP A 51 1.95 12.35 -7.15
CA ASP A 51 3.19 11.66 -7.53
C ASP A 51 2.94 10.49 -8.48
N LEU A 52 1.68 10.08 -8.68
CA LEU A 52 1.28 8.96 -9.54
C LEU A 52 1.86 9.02 -10.98
N PRO A 53 1.97 10.20 -11.65
CA PRO A 53 2.60 10.28 -12.97
C PRO A 53 4.07 9.84 -13.01
N PHE A 54 4.76 9.93 -11.87
CA PHE A 54 6.17 9.60 -11.70
C PHE A 54 6.39 8.21 -11.07
N ALA A 55 5.31 7.53 -10.69
CA ALA A 55 5.39 6.22 -10.06
C ALA A 55 5.90 5.15 -11.04
N GLU A 56 6.64 4.18 -10.50
CA GLU A 56 7.04 2.98 -11.22
C GLU A 56 5.81 2.21 -11.71
N LYS A 57 5.81 1.86 -13.00
CA LYS A 57 4.69 1.16 -13.66
C LYS A 57 5.05 -0.28 -14.03
N ASN A 58 6.21 -0.75 -13.61
CA ASN A 58 6.61 -2.14 -13.80
C ASN A 58 5.69 -3.07 -12.99
N GLU A 59 4.69 -3.64 -13.66
CA GLU A 59 3.69 -4.50 -13.01
C GLU A 59 4.33 -5.71 -12.33
N ILE A 60 5.39 -6.30 -12.90
CA ILE A 60 6.10 -7.45 -12.29
C ILE A 60 6.69 -7.04 -10.94
N LEU A 61 7.38 -5.89 -10.89
CA LEU A 61 7.97 -5.39 -9.65
C LEU A 61 6.89 -5.08 -8.60
N LEU A 62 5.78 -4.46 -9.02
CA LEU A 62 4.67 -4.14 -8.12
C LEU A 62 4.00 -5.40 -7.56
N GLU A 63 3.86 -6.45 -8.38
CA GLU A 63 3.37 -7.75 -7.93
C GLU A 63 4.32 -8.39 -6.91
N GLN A 64 5.63 -8.39 -7.19
CA GLN A 64 6.65 -8.91 -6.26
C GLN A 64 6.63 -8.17 -4.92
N LEU A 65 6.58 -6.83 -4.94
CA LEU A 65 6.47 -6.03 -3.72
C LEU A 65 5.18 -6.32 -2.95
N THR A 66 4.09 -6.61 -3.65
CA THR A 66 2.82 -6.97 -3.01
C THR A 66 2.90 -8.36 -2.36
N ASP A 67 3.58 -9.31 -3.00
CA ASP A 67 3.82 -10.64 -2.43
C ASP A 67 4.73 -10.58 -1.21
N GLU A 68 5.85 -9.85 -1.29
CA GLU A 68 6.76 -9.62 -0.16
C GLU A 68 6.02 -8.99 1.04
N LEU A 69 5.09 -8.06 0.77
CA LEU A 69 4.24 -7.49 1.81
C LEU A 69 3.36 -8.57 2.46
N LEU A 70 2.66 -9.38 1.67
CA LEU A 70 1.82 -10.45 2.21
C LEU A 70 2.63 -11.49 3.00
N GLU A 71 3.83 -11.83 2.54
CA GLU A 71 4.73 -12.75 3.23
C GLU A 71 5.23 -12.16 4.55
N SER A 72 5.58 -10.87 4.58
CA SER A 72 6.01 -10.20 5.83
C SER A 72 4.93 -10.27 6.92
N VAL A 73 3.66 -10.07 6.53
CA VAL A 73 2.53 -10.11 7.46
C VAL A 73 2.22 -11.53 7.92
N LYS A 74 2.40 -12.53 7.05
CA LYS A 74 2.24 -13.95 7.43
C LYS A 74 3.37 -14.44 8.33
N GLY A 75 4.61 -14.07 8.02
CA GLY A 75 5.80 -14.47 8.78
C GLY A 75 5.85 -13.91 10.19
N GLU A 76 5.30 -12.71 10.42
CA GLU A 76 5.11 -12.19 11.79
C GLU A 76 4.09 -12.99 12.61
N ASN A 77 3.17 -13.70 11.96
CA ASN A 77 2.05 -14.39 12.61
C ASN A 77 2.34 -15.86 12.93
N ASP A 78 3.38 -16.46 12.32
CA ASP A 78 3.78 -17.86 12.48
C ASP A 78 4.98 -18.04 13.45
N GLY A 79 5.40 -16.97 14.12
CA GLY A 79 6.63 -16.89 14.93
C GLY A 79 6.45 -16.82 16.46
N VAL A 80 5.35 -17.34 17.02
CA VAL A 80 5.17 -17.52 18.49
C VAL A 80 4.48 -18.84 18.81
#